data_AF-A0A424KPR1-F1
#
_entry.id   AF-A0A424KPR1-F1
#
_cell.length_a   1.000
_cell.length_b   1.000
_cell.length_c   1.000
_cell.angle_alpha   90.00
_cell.angle_beta   90.00
_cell.angle_gamma   90.00
#
_symmetry.space_group_name_H-M   'P 1'
#
loop_
_entity.id
_entity.type
_entity.pdbx_description
1 polymer ?
#
loop_
_entity_poly.entity_id
_entity_poly.type
_entity_poly.pdbx_seq_one_letter_code
_entity_poly.pdbx_strand_id
1 'polypeptide(L)'
;MNRPRQNPQDQRVEQAMPCEDCGYDLRGSMTGSRCPECGAKIRSRSPAAIEGMRIDAIHESGLPQVATSQIGSFVPLAGFLLIPMIGPILTILTAFGPWYRLLALQLRYRNSRLRQFEPSGFGGTMLILAWLESLAALAVVATLLGVIPSSGWAVTTLVYSLTASISVATTCFLIARATTEWGSTIAPKFFYIGSAAALLAGGTAICGRVILLLVTNPESSAIGFTGALILGGVLAAIAILIVRDGIARLDSVLANDLLDTSRTETSDGVVPASLPSTVDPEPLPLEPERPPIRRTD
;
A
#
# COMPACT_ATOMS: atom_id res chain seq x y z
N MET A 1 -18.53 -35.41 3.77
CA MET A 1 -18.08 -34.47 4.82
C MET A 1 -16.75 -33.88 4.40
N ASN A 2 -16.73 -32.60 4.01
CA ASN A 2 -15.49 -31.89 3.65
C ASN A 2 -14.89 -31.30 4.93
N ARG A 3 -13.67 -31.71 5.30
CA ARG A 3 -12.89 -31.00 6.32
C ARG A 3 -12.61 -29.59 5.80
N PRO A 4 -12.93 -28.52 6.55
CA PRO A 4 -12.45 -27.20 6.19
C PRO A 4 -10.91 -27.25 6.13
N ARG A 5 -10.34 -26.80 5.02
CA ARG A 5 -8.89 -26.63 4.89
C ARG A 5 -8.46 -25.60 5.93
N GLN A 6 -7.82 -26.05 7.01
CA GLN A 6 -7.12 -25.16 7.93
C GLN A 6 -6.08 -24.38 7.10
N ASN A 7 -6.19 -23.05 7.14
CA ASN A 7 -5.29 -22.17 6.44
C ASN A 7 -3.88 -22.34 7.07
N PRO A 8 -2.84 -22.74 6.32
CA PRO A 8 -1.49 -22.94 6.87
C PRO A 8 -0.88 -21.69 7.54
N GLN A 9 -1.53 -20.54 7.43
CA GLN A 9 -1.12 -19.29 8.05
C GLN A 9 -1.60 -19.10 9.51
N ASP A 10 -2.54 -19.93 10.01
CA ASP A 10 -3.06 -19.83 11.40
C ASP A 10 -2.15 -20.49 12.45
N GLN A 11 -1.01 -21.05 12.04
CA GLN A 11 0.06 -21.48 12.95
C GLN A 11 1.28 -20.58 12.82
N ARG A 12 1.10 -19.24 12.84
CA ARG A 12 2.19 -18.38 13.32
C ARG A 12 2.33 -18.64 14.81
N VAL A 13 3.07 -19.70 15.14
CA VAL A 13 3.58 -19.99 16.48
C VAL A 13 4.17 -18.68 16.98
N GLU A 14 3.51 -18.10 17.98
CA GLU A 14 3.98 -16.88 18.64
C GLU A 14 5.45 -17.11 18.97
N GLN A 15 6.35 -16.29 18.40
CA GLN A 15 7.79 -16.53 18.51
C GLN A 15 8.12 -16.63 19.99
N ALA A 16 8.67 -17.77 20.40
CA ALA A 16 9.03 -18.03 21.78
C ALA A 16 9.93 -16.88 22.25
N MET A 17 9.55 -16.25 23.36
CA MET A 17 10.32 -15.16 23.95
C MET A 17 10.96 -15.72 25.21
N PRO A 18 12.14 -16.39 25.08
CA PRO A 18 12.79 -16.97 26.22
C PRO A 18 13.24 -15.85 27.18
N CYS A 19 13.13 -16.11 28.48
CA CYS A 19 13.71 -15.28 29.50
C CYS A 19 15.23 -15.18 29.26
N GLU A 20 15.76 -13.95 29.23
CA GLU A 20 17.19 -13.71 29.02
C GLU A 20 18.07 -14.40 30.07
N ASP A 21 17.54 -14.62 31.29
CA ASP A 21 18.30 -15.20 32.40
C ASP A 21 18.25 -16.73 32.46
N CYS A 22 17.09 -17.36 32.21
CA CYS A 22 16.92 -18.81 32.38
C CYS A 22 16.44 -19.56 31.15
N GLY A 23 16.13 -18.87 30.05
CA GLY A 23 15.60 -19.48 28.83
C GLY A 23 14.14 -19.92 28.90
N TYR A 24 13.46 -19.73 30.04
CA TYR A 24 12.03 -20.10 30.18
C TYR A 24 11.17 -19.32 29.19
N ASP A 25 10.24 -20.01 28.55
CA ASP A 25 9.36 -19.43 27.55
C ASP A 25 8.30 -18.53 28.20
N LEU A 26 8.43 -17.22 27.97
CA LEU A 26 7.56 -16.21 28.60
C LEU A 26 6.22 -16.02 27.87
N ARG A 27 5.84 -16.92 26.96
CA ARG A 27 4.53 -16.90 26.31
C ARG A 27 3.41 -16.89 27.37
N GLY A 28 2.49 -15.93 27.25
CA GLY A 28 1.37 -15.73 28.19
C GLY A 28 1.69 -14.96 29.49
N SER A 29 2.94 -14.55 29.73
CA SER A 29 3.29 -13.75 30.91
C SER A 29 2.95 -12.26 30.71
N MET A 30 2.31 -11.61 31.68
CA MET A 30 1.99 -10.17 31.59
C MET A 30 3.26 -9.31 31.50
N THR A 31 3.27 -8.29 30.63
CA THR A 31 4.39 -7.36 30.49
C THR A 31 4.71 -6.69 31.83
N GLY A 32 5.96 -6.81 32.29
CA GLY A 32 6.41 -6.27 33.57
C GLY A 32 6.23 -7.20 34.78
N SER A 33 5.64 -8.39 34.58
CA SER A 33 5.65 -9.45 35.59
C SER A 33 7.06 -10.05 35.77
N ARG A 34 7.20 -10.95 36.76
CA ARG A 34 8.45 -11.70 36.96
C ARG A 34 8.35 -13.04 36.25
N CYS A 35 9.46 -13.51 35.71
CA CYS A 35 9.57 -14.86 35.18
C CYS A 35 9.22 -15.88 36.30
N PRO A 36 8.33 -16.86 36.04
CA PRO A 36 7.91 -17.81 37.07
C PRO A 36 9.03 -18.77 37.49
N GLU A 37 10.01 -19.03 36.63
CA GLU A 37 11.13 -19.93 36.94
C GLU A 37 12.24 -19.25 37.75
N CYS A 38 12.75 -18.11 37.25
CA CYS A 38 13.94 -17.48 37.86
C CYS A 38 13.62 -16.22 38.67
N GLY A 39 12.37 -15.74 38.67
CA GLY A 39 11.97 -14.51 39.37
C GLY A 39 12.51 -13.22 38.76
N ALA A 40 13.25 -13.29 37.64
CA ALA A 40 13.76 -12.13 36.91
C ALA A 40 12.63 -11.23 36.45
N LYS A 41 12.83 -9.91 36.53
CA LYS A 41 11.84 -8.97 36.02
C LYS A 41 11.84 -9.04 34.50
N ILE A 42 10.70 -9.41 33.91
CA ILE A 42 10.55 -9.45 32.45
C ILE A 42 10.73 -8.01 31.97
N ARG A 43 11.83 -7.75 31.26
CA ARG A 43 12.05 -6.47 30.59
C ARG A 43 10.91 -6.32 29.58
N SER A 44 10.21 -5.19 29.65
CA SER A 44 9.30 -4.80 28.57
C SER A 44 10.06 -4.92 27.25
N ARG A 45 9.43 -5.49 26.20
CA ARG A 45 10.02 -5.61 24.87
C ARG A 45 10.82 -4.35 24.57
N SER A 46 12.09 -4.53 24.18
CA SER A 46 12.93 -3.41 23.79
C SER A 46 12.14 -2.51 22.82
N PRO A 47 12.15 -1.18 23.00
CA PRO A 47 11.53 -0.26 22.04
C PRO A 47 11.94 -0.57 20.59
N ALA A 48 13.16 -1.07 20.37
CA ALA A 48 13.64 -1.50 19.07
C ALA A 48 12.91 -2.74 18.51
N ALA A 49 12.52 -3.69 19.37
CA ALA A 49 11.75 -4.87 18.94
C ALA A 49 10.30 -4.50 18.60
N ILE A 50 9.69 -3.58 19.36
CA ILE A 50 8.36 -3.02 19.06
C ILE A 50 8.40 -2.28 17.72
N GLU A 51 9.43 -1.46 17.51
CA GLU A 51 9.61 -0.75 16.25
C GLU A 51 9.86 -1.70 15.06
N GLY A 52 10.61 -2.79 15.26
CA GLY A 52 10.78 -3.84 14.24
C GLY A 52 9.45 -4.45 13.80
N MET A 53 8.62 -4.91 14.75
CA MET A 53 7.28 -5.43 14.44
C MET A 53 6.39 -4.39 13.77
N ARG A 54 6.53 -3.11 14.15
CA ARG A 54 5.80 -2.00 13.53
C ARG A 54 6.18 -1.84 12.06
N ILE A 55 7.46 -1.85 11.74
CA ILE A 55 7.98 -1.75 10.37
C ILE A 55 7.49 -2.93 9.52
N ASP A 56 7.53 -4.14 10.06
CA ASP A 56 7.04 -5.34 9.36
C ASP A 56 5.53 -5.27 9.10
N ALA A 57 4.74 -4.84 10.09
CA ALA A 57 3.30 -4.63 9.94
C ALA A 57 2.99 -3.56 8.88
N ILE A 58 3.75 -2.47 8.83
CA ILE A 58 3.62 -1.43 7.80
C ILE A 58 3.94 -2.01 6.41
N HIS A 59 5.00 -2.79 6.28
CA HIS A 59 5.36 -3.44 5.00
C HIS A 59 4.30 -4.44 4.52
N GLU A 60 3.71 -5.20 5.44
CA GLU A 60 2.63 -6.16 5.16
C GLU A 60 1.27 -5.48 4.90
N SER A 61 1.06 -4.24 5.41
CA SER A 61 -0.24 -3.56 5.33
C SER A 61 -0.71 -3.34 3.88
N GLY A 62 0.20 -2.98 2.97
CA GLY A 62 -0.12 -2.54 1.62
C GLY A 62 -0.09 -1.00 1.44
N LEU A 63 0.11 -0.23 2.52
CA LEU A 63 0.14 1.24 2.46
C LEU A 63 1.32 1.79 1.65
N PRO A 64 2.55 1.23 1.75
CA PRO A 64 3.67 1.63 0.89
C PRO A 64 3.36 1.47 -0.59
N GLN A 65 2.50 0.52 -0.96
CA GLN A 65 2.08 0.27 -2.34
C GLN A 65 1.10 1.36 -2.79
N VAL A 66 0.17 1.79 -1.94
CA VAL A 66 -0.68 2.95 -2.21
C VAL A 66 0.19 4.21 -2.34
N ALA A 67 1.16 4.41 -1.46
CA ALA A 67 2.09 5.53 -1.50
C ALA A 67 2.93 5.59 -2.77
N THR A 68 3.56 4.47 -3.13
CA THR A 68 4.34 4.37 -4.36
C THR A 68 3.45 4.51 -5.60
N SER A 69 2.19 4.06 -5.55
CA SER A 69 1.23 4.28 -6.65
C SER A 69 0.86 5.76 -6.81
N GLN A 70 0.69 6.49 -5.70
CA GLN A 70 0.44 7.93 -5.73
C GLN A 70 1.63 8.68 -6.30
N ILE A 71 2.84 8.42 -5.78
CA ILE A 71 4.08 9.04 -6.28
C ILE A 71 4.24 8.76 -7.78
N GLY A 72 4.01 7.51 -8.21
CA GLY A 72 4.07 7.13 -9.63
C GLY A 72 3.08 7.88 -10.53
N SER A 73 1.94 8.34 -10.00
CA SER A 73 0.93 9.12 -10.73
C SER A 73 1.22 10.62 -10.74
N PHE A 74 1.96 11.11 -9.75
CA PHE A 74 2.44 12.50 -9.72
C PHE A 74 3.63 12.75 -10.64
N VAL A 75 4.46 11.72 -10.92
CA VAL A 75 5.57 11.81 -11.87
C VAL A 75 5.09 12.29 -13.25
N PRO A 76 4.01 11.74 -13.85
CA PRO A 76 3.33 12.31 -15.01
C PRO A 76 2.99 13.79 -14.91
N LEU A 77 2.34 14.22 -13.81
CA LEU A 77 1.95 15.60 -13.61
C LEU A 77 3.17 16.54 -13.57
N ALA A 78 4.27 16.11 -12.96
CA ALA A 78 5.51 16.89 -12.88
C ALA A 78 6.34 16.83 -14.17
N GLY A 79 6.50 15.65 -14.78
CA GLY A 79 7.36 15.42 -15.93
C GLY A 79 6.79 15.94 -17.24
N PHE A 80 5.46 15.97 -17.40
CA PHE A 80 4.83 16.58 -18.58
C PHE A 80 4.98 18.11 -18.60
N LEU A 81 5.32 18.72 -17.47
CA LEU A 81 5.60 20.14 -17.40
C LEU A 81 7.05 20.49 -17.81
N LEU A 82 7.92 19.51 -18.04
CA LEU A 82 9.32 19.73 -18.47
C LEU A 82 9.55 19.37 -19.95
N ILE A 83 8.49 19.05 -20.70
CA ILE A 83 8.53 18.54 -22.08
C ILE A 83 9.39 19.35 -23.06
N PRO A 84 9.41 20.70 -23.06
CA PRO A 84 10.15 21.42 -24.10
C PRO A 84 11.66 21.33 -23.97
N MET A 85 12.20 21.01 -22.78
CA MET A 85 13.64 21.06 -22.53
C MET A 85 14.32 19.69 -22.53
N ILE A 86 13.59 18.62 -22.19
CA ILE A 86 14.18 17.27 -22.03
C ILE A 86 13.38 16.18 -22.82
N GLY A 87 12.36 16.60 -23.58
CA GLY A 87 11.89 15.87 -24.76
C GLY A 87 11.13 14.55 -24.54
N PRO A 88 10.99 13.75 -25.62
CA PRO A 88 10.25 12.47 -25.65
C PRO A 88 10.68 11.45 -24.61
N ILE A 89 11.95 11.51 -24.16
CA ILE A 89 12.51 10.56 -23.19
C ILE A 89 11.80 10.70 -21.84
N LEU A 90 11.64 11.93 -21.32
CA LEU A 90 10.89 12.15 -20.07
C LEU A 90 9.43 11.75 -20.22
N THR A 91 8.81 11.99 -21.39
CA THR A 91 7.44 11.55 -21.66
C THR A 91 7.33 10.03 -21.60
N ILE A 92 8.29 9.30 -22.19
CA ILE A 92 8.32 7.83 -22.11
C ILE A 92 8.52 7.37 -20.67
N LEU A 93 9.48 7.94 -19.95
CA LEU A 93 9.74 7.60 -18.54
C LEU A 93 8.51 7.84 -17.65
N THR A 94 7.81 8.95 -17.87
CA THR A 94 6.59 9.28 -17.11
C THR A 94 5.41 8.39 -17.51
N ALA A 95 5.32 7.92 -18.75
CA ALA A 95 4.30 6.96 -19.19
C ALA A 95 4.43 5.58 -18.52
N PHE A 96 5.61 5.23 -17.98
CA PHE A 96 5.78 4.02 -17.15
C PHE A 96 5.17 4.16 -15.75
N GLY A 97 4.96 5.38 -15.25
CA GLY A 97 4.36 5.62 -13.92
C GLY A 97 2.99 4.97 -13.74
N PRO A 98 2.02 5.21 -14.64
CA PRO A 98 0.71 4.55 -14.59
C PRO A 98 0.76 3.03 -14.67
N TRP A 99 1.67 2.49 -15.49
CA TRP A 99 1.89 1.04 -15.60
C TRP A 99 2.44 0.45 -14.31
N TYR A 100 3.41 1.11 -13.69
CA TYR A 100 3.93 0.73 -12.37
C TYR A 100 2.81 0.76 -11.32
N ARG A 101 1.99 1.81 -11.32
CA ARG A 101 0.80 1.91 -10.44
C ARG A 101 -0.18 0.76 -10.68
N LEU A 102 -0.48 0.43 -11.94
CA LEU A 102 -1.37 -0.67 -12.29
C LEU A 102 -0.82 -2.02 -11.78
N LEU A 103 0.47 -2.29 -11.99
CA LEU A 103 1.14 -3.49 -11.50
C LEU A 103 1.16 -3.56 -9.96
N ALA A 104 1.45 -2.44 -9.30
CA ALA A 104 1.44 -2.35 -7.84
C ALA A 104 0.04 -2.69 -7.26
N LEU A 105 -1.01 -2.18 -7.90
CA LEU A 105 -2.39 -2.46 -7.49
C LEU A 105 -2.81 -3.90 -7.81
N GLN A 106 -2.46 -4.44 -8.98
CA GLN A 106 -2.85 -5.80 -9.36
C GLN A 106 -2.14 -6.89 -8.57
N LEU A 107 -0.82 -6.78 -8.38
CA LEU A 107 -0.01 -7.85 -7.80
C LEU A 107 0.07 -7.75 -6.28
N ARG A 108 0.23 -6.54 -5.74
CA ARG A 108 0.50 -6.35 -4.31
C ARG A 108 -0.75 -5.96 -3.53
N TYR A 109 -1.52 -4.99 -4.01
CA TYR A 109 -2.73 -4.55 -3.29
C TYR A 109 -3.82 -5.64 -3.23
N ARG A 110 -3.99 -6.43 -4.31
CA ARG A 110 -4.96 -7.54 -4.32
C ARG A 110 -4.72 -8.57 -3.21
N ASN A 111 -3.48 -8.72 -2.76
CA ASN A 111 -3.05 -9.67 -1.75
C ASN A 111 -2.79 -9.01 -0.37
N SER A 112 -3.00 -7.71 -0.23
CA SER A 112 -2.71 -7.00 1.03
C SER A 112 -3.85 -7.14 2.05
N ARG A 113 -3.50 -7.03 3.34
CA ARG A 113 -4.47 -7.05 4.44
C ARG A 113 -5.38 -5.82 4.44
N LEU A 114 -4.92 -4.69 3.90
CA LEU A 114 -5.72 -3.47 3.73
C LEU A 114 -7.07 -3.70 3.03
N ARG A 115 -7.16 -4.71 2.16
CA ARG A 115 -8.41 -5.04 1.47
C ARG A 115 -9.55 -5.44 2.42
N GLN A 116 -9.23 -5.92 3.62
CA GLN A 116 -10.23 -6.30 4.63
C GLN A 116 -10.84 -5.07 5.33
N PHE A 117 -10.09 -3.97 5.41
CA PHE A 117 -10.49 -2.72 6.05
C PHE A 117 -11.00 -1.68 5.03
N GLU A 118 -11.12 -2.10 3.78
CA GLU A 118 -11.41 -1.23 2.66
C GLU A 118 -12.93 -0.90 2.61
N PRO A 119 -13.32 0.39 2.52
CA PRO A 119 -14.70 0.74 2.21
C PRO A 119 -15.10 0.18 0.84
N SER A 120 -16.36 -0.24 0.70
CA SER A 120 -16.82 -1.02 -0.45
C SER A 120 -16.50 -0.35 -1.80
N GLY A 121 -15.59 -0.97 -2.57
CA GLY A 121 -15.28 -0.59 -3.95
C GLY A 121 -14.13 0.41 -4.14
N PHE A 122 -13.39 0.78 -3.10
CA PHE A 122 -12.25 1.69 -3.19
C PHE A 122 -11.11 1.17 -4.08
N GLY A 123 -10.67 -0.07 -3.89
CA GLY A 123 -9.65 -0.77 -4.66
C GLY A 123 -10.09 -1.05 -6.08
N GLY A 124 -11.37 -1.36 -6.27
CA GLY A 124 -11.98 -1.46 -7.60
C GLY A 124 -11.91 -0.14 -8.36
N THR A 125 -12.27 0.97 -7.70
CA THR A 125 -12.21 2.32 -8.28
C THR A 125 -10.77 2.72 -8.58
N MET A 126 -9.82 2.49 -7.67
CA MET A 126 -8.40 2.74 -7.90
C MET A 126 -7.86 1.97 -9.10
N LEU A 127 -8.27 0.71 -9.26
CA LEU A 127 -7.84 -0.14 -10.37
C LEU A 127 -8.39 0.36 -11.71
N ILE A 128 -9.65 0.77 -11.75
CA ILE A 128 -10.27 1.37 -12.95
C ILE A 128 -9.52 2.65 -13.35
N LEU A 129 -9.24 3.54 -12.39
CA LEU A 129 -8.49 4.77 -12.64
C LEU A 129 -7.08 4.49 -13.16
N ALA A 130 -6.37 3.52 -12.57
CA ALA A 130 -5.05 3.12 -13.02
C ALA A 130 -5.05 2.54 -14.44
N TRP A 131 -6.09 1.77 -14.81
CA TRP A 131 -6.28 1.28 -16.17
C TRP A 131 -6.50 2.42 -17.17
N LEU A 132 -7.42 3.35 -16.87
CA LEU A 132 -7.70 4.50 -17.73
C LEU A 132 -6.45 5.36 -17.94
N GLU A 133 -5.70 5.62 -16.87
CA GLU A 133 -4.44 6.37 -16.91
C GLU A 133 -3.37 5.64 -17.73
N SER A 134 -3.26 4.32 -17.60
CA SER A 134 -2.32 3.50 -18.37
C SER A 134 -2.64 3.45 -19.86
N LEU A 135 -3.94 3.40 -20.21
CA LEU A 135 -4.40 3.48 -21.61
C LEU A 135 -4.08 4.84 -22.22
N ALA A 136 -4.31 5.93 -21.48
CA ALA A 136 -3.97 7.26 -21.93
C ALA A 136 -2.44 7.44 -22.08
N ALA A 137 -1.64 6.89 -21.16
CA ALA A 137 -0.18 6.86 -21.28
C ALA A 137 0.28 6.12 -22.53
N LEU A 138 -0.32 4.96 -22.81
CA LEU A 138 -0.03 4.16 -24.00
C LEU A 138 -0.36 4.93 -25.29
N ALA A 139 -1.46 5.69 -25.32
CA ALA A 139 -1.80 6.54 -26.47
C ALA A 139 -0.74 7.63 -26.72
N VAL A 140 -0.19 8.23 -25.65
CA VAL A 140 0.91 9.20 -25.77
C VAL A 140 2.17 8.54 -26.34
N VAL A 141 2.56 7.37 -25.82
CA VAL A 141 3.71 6.60 -26.32
C VAL A 141 3.51 6.19 -27.78
N ALA A 142 2.32 5.72 -28.15
CA ALA A 142 1.97 5.37 -29.52
C ALA A 142 2.10 6.57 -30.48
N THR A 143 1.77 7.78 -30.01
CA THR A 143 1.95 9.01 -30.79
C THR A 143 3.43 9.36 -30.97
N LEU A 144 4.26 9.20 -29.92
CA LEU A 144 5.71 9.42 -30.02
C LEU A 144 6.39 8.44 -30.97
N LEU A 145 5.92 7.19 -31.02
CA LEU A 145 6.44 6.16 -31.92
C LEU A 145 5.90 6.30 -33.36
N GLY A 146 5.03 7.27 -33.63
CA GLY A 146 4.44 7.50 -34.94
C GLY A 146 3.35 6.50 -35.35
N VAL A 147 2.84 5.69 -34.41
CA VAL A 147 1.70 4.80 -34.65
C VAL A 147 0.41 5.61 -34.79
N ILE A 148 0.27 6.68 -33.98
CA ILE A 148 -0.79 7.68 -34.12
C ILE A 148 -0.20 8.89 -34.87
N PRO A 149 -0.92 9.50 -35.83
CA PRO A 149 -0.45 10.68 -36.54
C PRO A 149 0.04 11.77 -35.60
N SER A 150 1.12 12.47 -35.98
CA SER A 150 1.75 13.51 -35.15
C SER A 150 0.80 14.67 -34.80
N SER A 151 -0.22 14.91 -35.62
CA SER A 151 -1.31 15.86 -35.32
C SER A 151 -2.12 15.48 -34.06
N GLY A 152 -2.11 14.21 -33.67
CA GLY A 152 -2.74 13.69 -32.46
C GLY A 152 -1.97 13.98 -31.16
N TRP A 153 -0.75 14.50 -31.22
CA TRP A 153 0.08 14.76 -30.03
C TRP A 153 -0.60 15.71 -29.03
N ALA A 154 -1.17 16.80 -29.54
CA ALA A 154 -1.88 17.78 -28.74
C ALA A 154 -3.05 17.15 -27.97
N VAL A 155 -3.85 16.34 -28.67
CA VAL A 155 -5.05 15.71 -28.12
C VAL A 155 -4.67 14.62 -27.11
N THR A 156 -3.74 13.74 -27.46
CA THR A 156 -3.32 12.64 -26.58
C THR A 156 -2.68 13.13 -25.29
N THR A 157 -1.84 14.17 -25.35
CA THR A 157 -1.24 14.77 -24.15
C THR A 157 -2.24 15.51 -23.27
N LEU A 158 -3.27 16.14 -23.87
CA LEU A 158 -4.36 16.78 -23.14
C LEU A 158 -5.24 15.74 -22.43
N VAL A 159 -5.65 14.69 -23.15
CA VAL A 159 -6.41 13.56 -22.58
C VAL A 159 -5.62 12.89 -21.46
N TYR A 160 -4.31 12.68 -21.66
CA TYR A 160 -3.45 12.11 -20.63
C TYR A 160 -3.37 12.97 -19.38
N SER A 161 -3.14 14.28 -19.50
CA SER A 161 -3.14 15.14 -18.31
C SER A 161 -4.48 15.21 -17.62
N LEU A 162 -5.59 15.25 -18.36
CA LEU A 162 -6.92 15.24 -17.76
C LEU A 162 -7.15 13.95 -16.96
N THR A 163 -6.86 12.80 -17.56
CA THR A 163 -7.02 11.48 -16.92
C THR A 163 -6.11 11.31 -15.70
N ALA A 164 -4.83 11.70 -15.79
CA ALA A 164 -3.91 11.68 -14.65
C ALA A 164 -4.38 12.59 -13.50
N SER A 165 -4.87 13.79 -13.82
CA SER A 165 -5.36 14.74 -12.81
C SER A 165 -6.59 14.23 -12.08
N ILE A 166 -7.56 13.70 -12.83
CA ILE A 166 -8.76 13.08 -12.26
C ILE A 166 -8.36 11.86 -11.42
N SER A 167 -7.51 10.98 -11.96
CA SER A 167 -7.01 9.78 -11.29
C SER A 167 -6.40 10.10 -9.93
N VAL A 168 -5.45 11.05 -9.88
CA VAL A 168 -4.79 11.47 -8.63
C VAL A 168 -5.78 12.13 -7.68
N ALA A 169 -6.57 13.09 -8.14
CA ALA A 169 -7.52 13.82 -7.30
C ALA A 169 -8.56 12.87 -6.68
N THR A 170 -9.17 12.00 -7.48
CA THR A 170 -10.13 11.00 -6.99
C THR A 170 -9.47 10.05 -6.01
N THR A 171 -8.22 9.65 -6.25
CA THR A 171 -7.54 8.75 -5.31
C THR A 171 -7.27 9.42 -3.96
N CYS A 172 -6.78 10.66 -3.97
CA CYS A 172 -6.62 11.46 -2.76
C CYS A 172 -7.96 11.64 -2.03
N PHE A 173 -9.04 11.98 -2.75
CA PHE A 173 -10.37 12.13 -2.17
C PHE A 173 -10.88 10.83 -1.51
N LEU A 174 -10.69 9.68 -2.18
CA LEU A 174 -11.09 8.38 -1.66
C LEU A 174 -10.29 8.02 -0.39
N ILE A 175 -8.98 8.31 -0.36
CA ILE A 175 -8.16 8.11 0.83
C ILE A 175 -8.63 9.05 1.95
N ALA A 176 -8.91 10.31 1.65
CA ALA A 176 -9.43 11.27 2.63
C ALA A 176 -10.71 10.73 3.30
N ARG A 177 -11.64 10.19 2.50
CA ARG A 177 -12.86 9.58 2.99
C ARG A 177 -12.59 8.36 3.86
N ALA A 178 -11.77 7.42 3.41
CA ALA A 178 -11.40 6.22 4.18
C ALA A 178 -10.77 6.60 5.53
N THR A 179 -9.85 7.57 5.53
CA THR A 179 -9.22 8.04 6.78
C THR A 179 -10.18 8.76 7.73
N THR A 180 -11.26 9.33 7.22
CA THR A 180 -12.32 9.92 8.05
C THR A 180 -13.13 8.83 8.74
N GLU A 181 -13.43 7.73 8.02
CA GLU A 181 -14.13 6.56 8.56
C GLU A 181 -13.28 5.83 9.62
N TRP A 182 -11.95 5.89 9.51
CA TRP A 182 -11.01 5.39 10.52
C TRP A 182 -10.79 6.35 11.71
N GLY A 183 -11.58 7.41 11.84
CA GLY A 183 -11.54 8.31 12.99
C GLY A 183 -10.36 9.28 13.04
N SER A 184 -9.54 9.36 11.98
CA SER A 184 -8.46 10.35 11.91
C SER A 184 -9.02 11.75 11.63
N THR A 185 -8.72 12.73 12.49
CA THR A 185 -9.18 14.12 12.31
C THR A 185 -8.24 14.96 11.44
N ILE A 186 -6.98 14.55 11.34
CA ILE A 186 -5.91 15.32 10.69
C ILE A 186 -5.63 14.78 9.29
N ALA A 187 -5.49 13.45 9.12
CA ALA A 187 -5.12 12.86 7.84
C ALA A 187 -6.06 13.23 6.66
N PRO A 188 -7.40 13.26 6.82
CA PRO A 188 -8.30 13.61 5.73
C PRO A 188 -8.01 15.00 5.15
N LYS A 189 -7.62 15.97 6.00
CA LYS A 189 -7.34 17.35 5.58
C LYS A 189 -6.16 17.40 4.62
N PHE A 190 -5.09 16.64 4.88
CA PHE A 190 -3.94 16.54 3.97
C PHE A 190 -4.36 15.99 2.61
N PHE A 191 -5.17 14.92 2.58
CA PHE A 191 -5.62 14.33 1.33
C PHE A 191 -6.60 15.22 0.55
N TYR A 192 -7.48 15.98 1.21
CA TYR A 192 -8.32 16.97 0.52
C TYR A 192 -7.49 18.09 -0.10
N ILE A 193 -6.50 18.61 0.62
CA ILE A 193 -5.57 19.63 0.08
C ILE A 193 -4.78 19.04 -1.09
N GLY A 194 -4.28 17.80 -0.97
CA GLY A 194 -3.59 17.09 -2.03
C GLY A 194 -4.46 16.89 -3.28
N SER A 195 -5.74 16.57 -3.10
CA SER A 195 -6.72 16.48 -4.20
C SER A 195 -6.91 17.82 -4.90
N ALA A 196 -7.09 18.90 -4.14
CA ALA A 196 -7.24 20.25 -4.71
C ALA A 196 -5.98 20.68 -5.47
N ALA A 197 -4.79 20.45 -4.89
CA ALA A 197 -3.51 20.75 -5.52
C ALA A 197 -3.30 19.95 -6.83
N ALA A 198 -3.71 18.67 -6.86
CA ALA A 198 -3.65 17.84 -8.06
C ALA A 198 -4.56 18.37 -9.18
N LEU A 199 -5.79 18.80 -8.86
CA LEU A 199 -6.69 19.41 -9.84
C LEU A 199 -6.14 20.73 -10.38
N LEU A 200 -5.55 21.57 -9.53
CA LEU A 200 -4.93 22.84 -9.94
C LEU A 200 -3.69 22.60 -10.81
N ALA A 201 -2.84 21.63 -10.45
CA ALA A 201 -1.69 21.22 -11.28
C ALA A 201 -2.16 20.68 -12.65
N GLY A 202 -3.22 19.89 -12.67
CA GLY A 202 -3.86 19.42 -13.88
C GLY A 202 -4.41 20.53 -14.77
N GLY A 203 -5.18 21.44 -14.17
CA GLY A 203 -5.76 22.59 -14.86
C GLY A 203 -4.69 23.50 -15.45
N THR A 204 -3.63 23.80 -14.70
CA THR A 204 -2.50 24.60 -15.20
C THR A 204 -1.77 23.91 -16.36
N ALA A 205 -1.56 22.60 -16.29
CA ALA A 205 -0.98 21.81 -17.39
C ALA A 205 -1.86 21.84 -18.65
N ILE A 206 -3.19 21.71 -18.49
CA ILE A 206 -4.15 21.79 -19.61
C ILE A 206 -4.15 23.19 -20.21
N CYS A 207 -4.25 24.24 -19.40
CA CYS A 207 -4.21 25.63 -19.84
C CYS A 207 -2.93 25.94 -20.61
N GLY A 208 -1.77 25.51 -20.11
CA GLY A 208 -0.49 25.69 -20.81
C GLY A 208 -0.51 25.07 -22.21
N ARG A 209 -1.06 23.85 -22.35
CA ARG A 209 -1.19 23.20 -23.67
C ARG A 209 -2.18 23.92 -24.59
N VAL A 210 -3.31 24.37 -24.05
CA VAL A 210 -4.29 25.13 -24.83
C VAL A 210 -3.68 26.44 -25.35
N ILE A 211 -2.91 27.15 -24.51
CA ILE A 211 -2.16 28.35 -24.91
C ILE A 211 -1.19 28.03 -26.04
N LEU A 212 -0.42 26.93 -25.91
CA LEU A 212 0.53 26.49 -26.95
C LEU A 212 -0.15 26.19 -28.29
N LEU A 213 -1.41 25.72 -28.27
CA LEU A 213 -2.17 25.39 -29.48
C LEU A 213 -2.86 26.61 -30.11
N LEU A 214 -3.31 27.55 -29.30
CA LEU A 214 -4.12 28.68 -29.78
C LEU A 214 -3.28 29.93 -30.10
N VAL A 215 -2.15 30.13 -29.45
CA VAL A 215 -1.33 31.32 -29.63
C VAL A 215 -0.32 31.11 -30.75
N THR A 216 -0.58 31.75 -31.89
CA THR A 216 0.28 31.69 -33.08
C THR A 216 1.59 32.45 -32.94
N ASN A 217 1.67 33.38 -32.00
CA ASN A 217 2.90 34.15 -31.74
C ASN A 217 3.85 33.33 -30.85
N PRO A 218 5.04 32.95 -31.35
CA PRO A 218 5.97 32.07 -30.63
C PRO A 218 6.52 32.71 -29.35
N GLU A 219 6.65 34.04 -29.27
CA GLU A 219 7.22 34.71 -28.11
C GLU A 219 6.23 34.78 -26.94
N SER A 220 4.98 35.15 -27.21
CA SER A 220 3.96 35.25 -26.16
C SER A 220 3.47 33.87 -25.70
N SER A 221 3.41 32.89 -26.60
CA SER A 221 3.10 31.50 -26.24
C SER A 221 4.19 30.91 -25.33
N ALA A 222 5.47 31.18 -25.60
CA ALA A 222 6.58 30.69 -24.78
C ALA A 222 6.52 31.21 -23.34
N ILE A 223 6.24 32.49 -23.12
CA ILE A 223 6.15 33.06 -21.76
C ILE A 223 4.96 32.47 -20.99
N GLY A 224 3.76 32.49 -21.59
CA GLY A 224 2.55 31.97 -20.94
C GLY A 224 2.67 30.47 -20.64
N PHE A 225 3.22 29.71 -21.57
CA PHE A 225 3.49 28.29 -21.40
C PHE A 225 4.51 28.05 -20.28
N THR A 226 5.64 28.76 -20.26
CA THR A 226 6.67 28.62 -19.21
C THR A 226 6.12 28.96 -17.83
N GLY A 227 5.31 30.01 -17.71
CA GLY A 227 4.63 30.36 -16.46
C GLY A 227 3.68 29.24 -15.99
N ALA A 228 2.89 28.68 -16.89
CA ALA A 228 2.02 27.54 -16.59
C ALA A 228 2.82 26.30 -16.15
N LEU A 229 3.99 26.06 -16.77
CA LEU A 229 4.89 24.96 -16.40
C LEU A 229 5.40 25.10 -14.97
N ILE A 230 5.95 26.27 -14.62
CA ILE A 230 6.52 26.54 -13.30
C ILE A 230 5.42 26.41 -12.24
N LEU A 231 4.27 27.04 -12.47
CA LEU A 231 3.15 27.02 -11.53
C LEU A 231 2.62 25.59 -11.33
N GLY A 232 2.36 24.86 -12.42
CA GLY A 232 1.89 23.48 -12.34
C GLY A 232 2.90 22.57 -11.65
N GLY A 233 4.20 22.78 -11.87
CA GLY A 233 5.26 21.96 -11.31
C GLY A 233 5.38 22.15 -9.80
N VAL A 234 5.30 23.41 -9.35
CA VAL A 234 5.24 23.76 -7.93
C VAL A 234 4.00 23.16 -7.27
N LEU A 235 2.82 23.28 -7.89
CA LEU A 235 1.57 22.71 -7.36
C LEU A 235 1.63 21.19 -7.27
N ALA A 236 2.18 20.51 -8.28
CA ALA A 236 2.40 19.07 -8.27
C ALA A 236 3.38 18.65 -7.16
N ALA A 237 4.47 19.38 -6.97
CA ALA A 237 5.44 19.12 -5.91
C ALA A 237 4.79 19.29 -4.52
N ILE A 238 4.01 20.36 -4.31
CA ILE A 238 3.25 20.57 -3.07
C ILE A 238 2.28 19.40 -2.84
N ALA A 239 1.55 18.96 -3.87
CA ALA A 239 0.65 17.83 -3.76
C ALA A 239 1.38 16.54 -3.35
N ILE A 240 2.54 16.25 -3.95
CA ILE A 240 3.39 15.10 -3.57
C ILE A 240 3.79 15.18 -2.10
N LEU A 241 4.30 16.33 -1.65
CA LEU A 241 4.78 16.49 -0.27
C LEU A 241 3.65 16.34 0.74
N ILE A 242 2.49 16.92 0.46
CA ILE A 242 1.30 16.84 1.31
C ILE A 242 0.77 15.40 1.37
N VAL A 243 0.67 14.72 0.23
CA VAL A 243 0.23 13.32 0.19
C VAL A 243 1.24 12.42 0.90
N ARG A 244 2.54 12.65 0.73
CA ARG A 244 3.58 11.90 1.45
C ARG A 244 3.47 12.07 2.97
N ASP A 245 3.28 13.28 3.47
CA ASP A 245 3.09 13.52 4.92
C ASP A 245 1.78 12.89 5.43
N GLY A 246 0.70 13.00 4.64
CA GLY A 246 -0.58 12.37 4.95
C GLY A 246 -0.46 10.84 5.09
N ILE A 247 0.30 10.21 4.20
CA ILE A 247 0.57 8.76 4.24
C ILE A 247 1.43 8.40 5.45
N ALA A 248 2.50 9.13 5.74
CA ALA A 248 3.33 8.86 6.91
C ALA A 248 2.56 8.95 8.23
N ARG A 249 1.61 9.91 8.32
CA ARG A 249 0.68 10.00 9.47
C ARG A 249 -0.29 8.83 9.49
N LEU A 250 -0.79 8.41 8.34
CA LEU A 250 -1.69 7.28 8.22
C LEU A 250 -1.01 5.97 8.64
N ASP A 251 0.23 5.76 8.23
CA ASP A 251 1.08 4.64 8.68
C ASP A 251 1.15 4.60 10.21
N SER A 252 1.31 5.76 10.85
CA SER A 252 1.44 5.81 12.31
C SER A 252 0.17 5.39 13.04
N VAL A 253 -1.01 5.71 12.50
CA VAL A 253 -2.32 5.36 13.06
C VAL A 253 -2.62 3.88 12.81
N LEU A 254 -2.47 3.44 11.55
CA LEU A 254 -2.76 2.06 11.15
C LEU A 254 -1.85 1.06 11.87
N ALA A 255 -0.57 1.42 12.07
CA ALA A 255 0.36 0.58 12.81
C ALA A 255 -0.08 0.34 14.26
N ASN A 256 -0.67 1.34 14.92
CA ASN A 256 -1.18 1.18 16.28
C ASN A 256 -2.41 0.26 16.30
N ASP A 257 -3.36 0.46 15.39
CA ASP A 257 -4.56 -0.39 15.29
C ASP A 257 -4.22 -1.85 14.98
N LEU A 258 -3.25 -2.09 14.09
CA LEU A 258 -2.78 -3.45 13.76
C LEU A 258 -2.11 -4.12 14.95
N LEU A 259 -1.32 -3.37 15.74
CA LEU A 259 -0.70 -3.87 16.96
C LEU A 259 -1.77 -4.22 18.00
N ASP A 260 -2.79 -3.37 18.18
CA ASP A 260 -3.88 -3.63 19.11
C ASP A 260 -4.71 -4.84 18.69
N THR A 261 -5.02 -4.98 17.41
CA THR A 261 -5.75 -6.14 16.86
C THR A 261 -4.96 -7.45 17.08
N SER A 262 -3.66 -7.42 16.80
CA SER A 262 -2.79 -8.59 17.04
C SER A 262 -2.74 -8.95 18.53
N ARG A 263 -2.77 -7.96 19.42
CA ARG A 263 -2.78 -8.17 20.87
C ARG A 263 -4.10 -8.76 21.36
N THR A 264 -5.23 -8.33 20.80
CA THR A 264 -6.54 -8.93 21.13
C THR A 264 -6.64 -10.37 20.65
N GLU A 265 -6.17 -10.69 19.44
CA GLU A 265 -6.16 -12.08 18.93
C GLU A 265 -5.30 -12.99 19.82
N THR A 266 -4.20 -12.46 20.37
CA THR A 266 -3.33 -13.22 21.27
C THR A 266 -3.93 -13.36 22.68
N SER A 267 -4.54 -12.29 23.19
CA SER A 267 -5.09 -12.24 24.55
C SER A 267 -6.40 -12.99 24.69
N ASP A 268 -7.25 -12.97 23.67
CA ASP A 268 -8.54 -13.65 23.73
C ASP A 268 -8.40 -15.14 23.68
N GLY A 269 -7.19 -15.65 23.36
CA GLY A 269 -6.79 -17.01 23.66
C GLY A 269 -7.97 -17.94 23.51
N VAL A 270 -8.64 -17.88 22.35
CA VAL A 270 -9.51 -18.96 21.92
C VAL A 270 -8.50 -20.06 21.67
N VAL A 271 -8.02 -20.66 22.78
CA VAL A 271 -7.60 -22.04 22.87
C VAL A 271 -8.71 -22.70 22.09
N PRO A 272 -8.47 -23.13 20.83
CA PRO A 272 -9.52 -23.68 19.99
C PRO A 272 -10.18 -24.70 20.87
N ALA A 273 -11.44 -24.41 21.27
CA ALA A 273 -12.09 -25.02 22.43
C ALA A 273 -11.67 -26.47 22.41
N SER A 274 -10.78 -26.84 23.35
CA SER A 274 -10.02 -28.09 23.26
C SER A 274 -10.98 -29.12 22.72
N LEU A 275 -10.73 -29.57 21.48
CA LEU A 275 -11.62 -30.51 20.79
C LEU A 275 -12.02 -31.52 21.86
N PRO A 276 -13.32 -31.71 22.16
CA PRO A 276 -13.72 -32.58 23.25
C PRO A 276 -12.91 -33.85 23.08
N SER A 277 -12.01 -34.08 24.03
CA SER A 277 -11.12 -35.22 24.03
C SER A 277 -11.96 -36.42 24.39
N THR A 278 -12.86 -36.80 23.47
CA THR A 278 -13.67 -38.02 23.51
C THR A 278 -13.01 -39.14 22.74
N VAL A 279 -11.75 -38.97 22.34
CA VAL A 279 -10.90 -40.15 22.17
C VAL A 279 -10.53 -40.57 23.58
N ASP A 280 -11.38 -41.43 24.16
CA ASP A 280 -10.95 -42.34 25.22
C ASP A 280 -9.59 -42.89 24.79
N PRO A 281 -8.53 -42.76 25.61
CA PRO A 281 -7.24 -43.33 25.27
C PRO A 281 -7.48 -44.82 25.04
N GLU A 282 -7.35 -45.25 23.78
CA GLU A 282 -7.38 -46.65 23.43
C GLU A 282 -6.33 -47.33 24.31
N PRO A 283 -6.73 -48.27 25.19
CA PRO A 283 -5.83 -48.81 26.20
C PRO A 283 -4.63 -49.42 25.47
N LEU A 284 -3.45 -48.89 25.79
CA LEU A 284 -2.18 -49.42 25.30
C LEU A 284 -2.18 -50.94 25.51
N PRO A 285 -1.95 -51.76 24.46
CA PRO A 285 -1.85 -53.20 24.61
C PRO A 285 -0.67 -53.50 25.54
N LEU A 286 -0.97 -53.99 26.74
CA LEU A 286 0.01 -54.29 27.79
C LEU A 286 0.75 -55.63 27.58
N GLU A 287 0.57 -56.29 26.44
CA GLU A 287 1.26 -57.55 26.15
C GLU A 287 2.36 -57.35 25.12
N PRO A 288 3.65 -57.38 25.53
CA PRO A 288 4.74 -57.47 24.58
C PRO A 288 4.64 -58.77 23.78
N GLU A 289 4.60 -58.62 22.47
CA GLU A 289 4.54 -59.72 21.50
C GLU A 289 5.69 -60.72 21.78
N ARG A 290 5.33 -61.95 22.17
CA ARG A 290 6.29 -62.97 22.58
C ARG A 290 7.09 -63.44 21.34
N PRO A 291 8.43 -63.39 21.35
CA PRO A 291 9.22 -63.76 20.18
C PRO A 291 9.04 -65.25 19.82
N PRO A 292 9.08 -65.60 18.53
CA PRO A 292 8.84 -66.95 18.05
C PRO A 292 9.94 -67.91 18.54
N ILE A 293 9.50 -69.03 19.12
CA ILE A 293 10.38 -70.11 19.57
C ILE A 293 11.00 -70.78 18.33
N ARG A 294 12.32 -70.68 18.18
CA ARG A 294 13.07 -71.48 17.19
C ARG A 294 12.97 -72.96 17.60
N ARG A 295 12.35 -73.78 16.75
CA ARG A 295 12.54 -75.24 16.82
C ARG A 295 13.92 -75.56 16.26
N THR A 296 14.75 -76.18 17.08
CA THR A 296 15.96 -76.88 16.66
C THR A 296 15.56 -78.30 16.28
N ASP A 297 15.60 -78.59 14.99
CA ASP A 297 15.68 -79.95 14.44
C ASP A 297 17.15 -80.25 14.10
#